data_AF-A9DVG7-F1
#
_entry.id   AF-A9DVG7-F1
#
_cell.length_a   1.000
_cell.length_b   1.000
_cell.length_c   1.000
_cell.angle_alpha   90.00
_cell.angle_beta   90.00
_cell.angle_gamma   90.00
#
_symmetry.space_group_name_H-M   'P 1'
#
loop_
_entity.id
_entity.type
_entity.pdbx_description
1 polymer ?
#
loop_
_entity_poly.entity_id
_entity_poly.type
_entity_poly.pdbx_seq_one_letter_code
_entity_poly.pdbx_strand_id
1 'polypeptide(L)'
;MKLIPEKMIPDYGKEVYEKVSQITGLKFKSQIKNSGIVFEEIFEMTNLISSKKNYLIYTNASSIWFTNREDFIKQFIILIKKSIEQLNADYQEVLARQNQAIVDDNWIYLENERIGYTGDKQLKLLNKMREYHDESFSVD
;
A
#
# COMPACT_ATOMS: atom_id res chain seq x y z
N MET A 1 -15.03 -3.30 -18.48
CA MET A 1 -14.64 -1.94 -18.86
C MET A 1 -13.84 -1.36 -17.70
N LYS A 2 -12.56 -1.01 -17.88
CA LYS A 2 -11.80 -0.27 -16.84
C LYS A 2 -12.27 1.18 -16.92
N LEU A 3 -13.08 1.62 -15.96
CA LEU A 3 -13.66 2.97 -15.93
C LEU A 3 -12.67 4.03 -15.41
N ILE A 4 -11.53 3.61 -14.86
CA ILE A 4 -10.51 4.50 -14.31
C ILE A 4 -9.40 4.67 -15.35
N PRO A 5 -9.08 5.91 -15.77
CA PRO A 5 -7.89 6.17 -16.58
C PRO A 5 -6.64 5.64 -15.87
N GLU A 6 -5.77 4.88 -16.55
CA GLU A 6 -4.53 4.36 -15.95
C GLU A 6 -3.62 5.46 -15.38
N LYS A 7 -3.83 6.73 -15.80
CA LYS A 7 -3.14 7.92 -15.27
C LYS A 7 -3.60 8.37 -13.88
N MET A 8 -4.73 7.89 -13.35
CA MET A 8 -5.25 8.33 -12.04
C MET A 8 -4.69 7.55 -10.85
N ILE A 9 -4.13 6.36 -11.08
CA ILE A 9 -3.53 5.56 -10.01
C ILE A 9 -2.01 5.52 -10.25
N PRO A 10 -1.19 5.93 -9.29
CA PRO A 10 0.25 5.96 -9.47
C PRO A 10 0.83 4.56 -9.69
N ASP A 11 1.97 4.49 -10.40
CA ASP A 11 2.75 3.26 -10.47
C ASP A 11 3.19 2.84 -9.07
N TYR A 12 3.16 1.55 -8.78
CA TYR A 12 3.41 1.02 -7.45
C TYR A 12 4.90 1.02 -7.06
N GLY A 13 5.80 1.49 -7.92
CA GLY A 13 7.24 1.49 -7.68
C GLY A 13 7.85 0.13 -8.00
N LYS A 14 7.72 -0.31 -9.26
CA LYS A 14 8.10 -1.67 -9.69
C LYS A 14 9.50 -2.08 -9.23
N GLU A 15 10.51 -1.22 -9.40
CA GLU A 15 11.91 -1.55 -9.09
C GLU A 15 12.11 -1.76 -7.58
N VAL A 16 11.52 -0.89 -6.77
CA VAL A 16 11.58 -0.99 -5.31
C VAL A 16 10.83 -2.23 -4.83
N TYR A 17 9.65 -2.51 -5.38
CA TYR A 17 8.93 -3.76 -5.12
C TYR A 17 9.77 -5.00 -5.45
N GLU A 18 10.47 -5.01 -6.59
CA GLU A 18 11.31 -6.16 -6.97
C GLU A 18 12.42 -6.39 -5.95
N LYS A 19 13.02 -5.31 -5.40
CA LYS A 19 13.99 -5.40 -4.30
C LYS A 19 13.37 -5.90 -3.00
N VAL A 20 12.20 -5.40 -2.61
CA VAL A 20 11.47 -5.89 -1.42
C VAL A 20 11.14 -7.37 -1.57
N SER A 21 10.68 -7.79 -2.74
CA SER A 21 10.36 -9.20 -3.04
C SER A 21 11.60 -10.09 -2.96
N GLN A 22 12.76 -9.61 -3.43
CA GLN A 22 14.04 -10.32 -3.30
C GLN A 22 14.47 -10.47 -1.84
N ILE A 23 14.39 -9.39 -1.04
CA ILE A 23 14.82 -9.39 0.37
C ILE A 23 13.90 -10.26 1.24
N THR A 24 12.59 -10.17 1.03
CA THR A 24 11.58 -10.81 1.89
C THR A 24 11.12 -12.17 1.40
N GLY A 25 11.35 -12.51 0.13
CA GLY A 25 10.80 -13.69 -0.54
C GLY A 25 9.30 -13.61 -0.86
N LEU A 26 8.63 -12.50 -0.53
CA LEU A 26 7.18 -12.35 -0.68
C LEU A 26 6.79 -12.00 -2.12
N LYS A 27 5.68 -12.57 -2.61
CA LYS A 27 5.19 -12.35 -3.99
C LYS A 27 3.75 -11.83 -3.98
N PHE A 28 3.61 -10.50 -4.07
CA PHE A 28 2.32 -9.82 -3.97
C PHE A 28 2.11 -8.73 -5.04
N LYS A 29 2.83 -8.82 -6.17
CA LYS A 29 2.75 -7.89 -7.30
C LYS A 29 1.31 -7.63 -7.78
N SER A 30 0.50 -8.68 -7.90
CA SER A 30 -0.88 -8.56 -8.38
C SER A 30 -1.79 -7.79 -7.43
N GLN A 31 -1.46 -7.78 -6.14
CA GLN A 31 -2.23 -7.12 -5.09
C GLN A 31 -1.79 -5.67 -4.91
N ILE A 32 -0.47 -5.38 -4.93
CA ILE A 32 0.02 -4.01 -4.81
C ILE A 32 -0.20 -3.19 -6.09
N LYS A 33 -0.24 -3.84 -7.26
CA LYS A 33 -0.52 -3.14 -8.52
C LYS A 33 -1.90 -2.47 -8.46
N ASN A 34 -1.87 -1.15 -8.65
CA ASN A 34 -3.02 -0.25 -8.61
C ASN A 34 -3.71 -0.15 -7.23
N SER A 35 -3.03 -0.47 -6.13
CA SER A 35 -3.58 -0.28 -4.77
C SER A 35 -3.53 1.18 -4.31
N GLY A 36 -2.85 2.06 -5.04
CA GLY A 36 -2.56 3.43 -4.60
C GLY A 36 -1.40 3.53 -3.60
N ILE A 37 -0.84 2.40 -3.14
CA ILE A 37 0.40 2.37 -2.36
C ILE A 37 1.58 2.30 -3.33
N VAL A 38 2.54 3.19 -3.15
CA VAL A 38 3.73 3.34 -4.00
C VAL A 38 4.96 3.10 -3.15
N PHE A 39 5.88 2.25 -3.62
CA PHE A 39 7.22 2.15 -3.04
C PHE A 39 8.18 3.07 -3.80
N GLU A 40 8.63 4.12 -3.15
CA GLU A 40 9.38 5.20 -3.79
C GLU A 40 10.89 4.94 -3.75
N GLU A 41 11.41 4.58 -2.58
CA GLU A 41 12.83 4.35 -2.35
C GLU A 41 13.05 3.21 -1.35
N ILE A 42 14.20 2.55 -1.41
CA ILE A 42 14.64 1.57 -0.42
C ILE A 42 16.11 1.76 -0.09
N PHE A 43 16.42 1.72 1.21
CA PHE A 43 17.77 1.83 1.74
C PHE A 43 18.12 0.57 2.55
N GLU A 44 19.35 0.09 2.39
CA GLU A 44 19.98 -0.84 3.31
C GLU A 44 20.84 -0.04 4.30
N MET A 45 20.63 -0.27 5.59
CA MET A 45 21.33 0.42 6.67
C MET A 45 22.06 -0.58 7.54
N THR A 46 23.29 -0.28 7.93
CA THR A 46 24.04 -1.09 8.88
C THR A 46 24.09 -0.39 10.23
N ASN A 47 23.62 -1.07 11.28
CA ASN A 47 23.78 -0.59 12.64
C ASN A 47 25.26 -0.65 13.03
N LEU A 48 25.87 0.49 13.33
CA LEU A 48 27.33 0.58 13.54
C LEU A 48 27.81 -0.05 14.86
N ILE A 49 26.92 -0.23 15.83
CA ILE A 49 27.27 -0.85 17.13
C ILE A 49 27.20 -2.38 17.01
N SER A 50 26.16 -2.90 16.35
CA SER A 50 25.88 -4.36 16.28
C SER A 50 26.24 -5.00 14.94
N SER A 51 26.63 -4.20 13.94
CA SER A 51 26.82 -4.60 12.53
C SER A 51 25.59 -5.25 11.87
N LYS A 52 24.40 -5.18 12.49
CA LYS A 52 23.17 -5.75 11.94
C LYS A 52 22.64 -4.90 10.78
N LYS A 53 22.23 -5.56 9.70
CA LYS A 53 21.58 -4.93 8.55
C LYS A 53 20.08 -4.77 8.79
N ASN A 54 19.55 -3.61 8.41
CA ASN A 54 18.13 -3.28 8.43
C ASN A 54 17.77 -2.57 7.11
N TYR A 55 16.49 -2.51 6.80
CA TYR A 55 15.99 -1.90 5.58
C TYR A 55 14.96 -0.81 5.92
N LEU A 56 14.94 0.24 5.10
CA LEU A 56 13.94 1.32 5.16
C LEU A 56 13.35 1.49 3.78
N ILE A 57 12.02 1.43 3.67
CA ILE A 57 11.28 1.75 2.43
C ILE A 57 10.55 3.06 2.66
N TYR A 58 10.70 4.02 1.75
CA TYR A 58 9.80 5.16 1.67
C TYR A 58 8.62 4.83 0.75
N THR A 59 7.44 5.25 1.18
CA THR A 59 6.20 5.16 0.42
C THR A 59 5.58 6.53 0.27
N ASN A 60 4.64 6.66 -0.66
CA ASN A 60 3.84 7.87 -0.87
C ASN A 60 3.01 8.33 0.36
N ALA A 61 3.03 7.58 1.46
CA ALA A 61 2.29 7.90 2.68
C ALA A 61 3.16 7.92 3.95
N SER A 62 4.25 7.14 4.00
CA SER A 62 5.08 7.00 5.20
C SER A 62 6.37 6.24 4.90
N SER A 63 6.99 5.64 5.93
CA SER A 63 8.13 4.75 5.76
C SER A 63 7.94 3.44 6.52
N ILE A 64 8.48 2.35 5.99
CA ILE A 64 8.51 1.02 6.61
C ILE A 64 9.96 0.70 6.97
N TRP A 65 10.25 0.55 8.26
CA TRP A 65 11.52 0.00 8.71
C TRP A 65 11.36 -1.49 9.01
N PHE A 66 12.29 -2.32 8.56
CA PHE A 66 12.25 -3.75 8.87
C PHE A 66 13.61 -4.41 8.85
N THR A 67 13.75 -5.48 9.62
CA THR A 67 14.99 -6.26 9.74
C THR A 67 14.90 -7.65 9.10
N ASN A 68 13.68 -8.17 8.95
CA ASN A 68 13.40 -9.50 8.41
C ASN A 68 12.02 -9.55 7.76
N ARG A 69 11.68 -10.70 7.18
CA ARG A 69 10.40 -10.94 6.48
C ARG A 69 9.18 -10.68 7.37
N GLU A 70 9.19 -11.14 8.62
CA GLU A 70 8.04 -11.04 9.50
C GLU A 70 7.82 -9.60 10.00
N ASP A 71 8.92 -8.91 10.31
CA ASP A 71 8.91 -7.49 10.65
C ASP A 71 8.33 -6.66 9.49
N PHE A 72 8.75 -6.94 8.25
CA PHE A 72 8.16 -6.32 7.07
C PHE A 72 6.65 -6.57 6.99
N ILE A 73 6.19 -7.81 7.15
CA ILE A 73 4.75 -8.15 7.09
C ILE A 73 3.96 -7.33 8.12
N LYS A 74 4.44 -7.30 9.38
CA LYS A 74 3.77 -6.58 10.47
C LYS A 74 3.67 -5.08 10.18
N GLN A 75 4.79 -4.46 9.81
CA GLN A 75 4.82 -3.03 9.52
C GLN A 75 4.00 -2.69 8.27
N PHE A 76 4.02 -3.54 7.25
CA PHE A 76 3.26 -3.31 6.04
C PHE A 76 1.74 -3.47 6.26
N ILE A 77 1.30 -4.42 7.09
CA ILE A 77 -0.10 -4.52 7.53
C ILE A 77 -0.56 -3.22 8.21
N ILE A 78 0.27 -2.65 9.09
CA ILE A 78 -0.05 -1.38 9.76
C ILE A 78 -0.21 -0.25 8.73
N LEU A 79 0.70 -0.15 7.77
CA LEU A 79 0.63 0.85 6.71
C LEU A 79 -0.63 0.68 5.86
N ILE A 80 -0.96 -0.55 5.43
CA ILE A 80 -2.15 -0.80 4.60
C ILE A 80 -3.42 -0.39 5.35
N LYS A 81 -3.54 -0.72 6.64
CA LYS A 81 -4.70 -0.32 7.46
C LYS A 81 -4.85 1.20 7.53
N LYS A 82 -3.76 1.92 7.79
CA LYS A 82 -3.76 3.39 7.78
C LYS A 82 -4.16 3.95 6.41
N SER A 83 -3.70 3.33 5.32
CA SER A 83 -4.10 3.76 3.98
C SER A 83 -5.58 3.53 3.69
N ILE A 84 -6.17 2.44 4.20
CA ILE A 84 -7.62 2.19 4.07
C ILE A 84 -8.42 3.20 4.90
N GLU A 85 -7.94 3.53 6.10
CA GLU A 85 -8.55 4.59 6.92
C GLU A 85 -8.53 5.94 6.20
N GLN A 86 -7.42 6.28 5.52
CA GLN A 86 -7.34 7.48 4.70
C GLN A 86 -8.33 7.44 3.53
N LEU A 87 -8.44 6.32 2.80
CA LEU A 87 -9.43 6.19 1.73
C LEU A 87 -10.88 6.38 2.22
N ASN A 88 -11.19 5.92 3.44
CA ASN A 88 -12.50 6.15 4.05
C ASN A 88 -12.71 7.63 4.39
N ALA A 89 -11.67 8.33 4.85
CA ALA A 89 -11.74 9.77 5.09
C ALA A 89 -11.95 10.55 3.78
N ASP A 90 -11.21 10.20 2.72
CA ASP A 90 -11.36 10.78 1.38
C ASP A 90 -12.78 10.59 0.87
N TYR A 91 -13.37 9.40 1.07
CA TYR A 91 -14.76 9.12 0.70
C TYR A 91 -15.76 10.01 1.43
N GLN A 92 -15.59 10.21 2.74
CA GLN A 92 -16.45 11.11 3.51
C GLN A 92 -16.34 12.56 3.01
N GLU A 93 -15.14 12.99 2.61
CA GLU A 93 -14.95 14.31 2.02
C GLU A 93 -15.68 14.46 0.68
N VAL A 94 -15.63 13.44 -0.19
CA VAL A 94 -16.38 13.44 -1.45
C VAL A 94 -17.89 13.56 -1.19
N LEU A 95 -18.42 12.79 -0.23
CA LEU A 95 -19.85 12.88 0.17
C LEU A 95 -20.21 14.25 0.74
N ALA A 96 -19.34 14.86 1.54
CA ALA A 96 -19.58 16.20 2.09
C ALA A 96 -19.63 17.26 0.98
N ARG A 97 -18.75 17.13 -0.03
CA ARG A 97 -18.70 18.04 -1.19
C ARG A 97 -19.92 17.90 -2.09
N GLN A 98 -20.44 16.69 -2.31
CA GLN A 98 -21.67 16.46 -3.10
C GLN A 98 -22.88 17.31 -2.64
N ASN A 99 -22.93 17.70 -1.37
CA ASN A 99 -24.02 18.51 -0.81
C ASN A 99 -23.84 20.03 -1.02
N GLN A 100 -22.79 20.47 -1.73
CA GLN A 100 -22.52 21.89 -1.99
C GLN A 100 -23.15 22.37 -3.30
N ALA A 101 -23.44 23.68 -3.40
CA ALA A 101 -24.20 24.26 -4.52
C ALA A 101 -23.45 24.30 -5.87
N ILE A 102 -22.13 24.12 -5.88
CA ILE A 102 -21.30 24.11 -7.09
C ILE A 102 -20.28 22.98 -6.95
N VAL A 103 -20.47 21.89 -7.69
CA VAL A 103 -19.53 20.77 -7.74
C VAL A 103 -19.44 20.24 -9.16
N ASP A 104 -18.26 19.76 -9.54
CA ASP A 104 -18.06 18.99 -10.77
C ASP A 104 -18.51 17.54 -10.53
N ASP A 105 -19.71 17.19 -11.01
CA ASP A 105 -20.29 15.85 -10.90
C ASP A 105 -19.41 14.76 -11.53
N ASN A 106 -18.65 15.11 -12.58
CA ASN A 106 -17.76 14.16 -13.24
C ASN A 106 -16.52 13.88 -12.38
N TRP A 107 -16.00 14.91 -11.70
CA TRP A 107 -14.94 14.71 -10.70
C TRP A 107 -15.39 13.82 -9.54
N ILE A 108 -16.60 14.06 -8.99
CA ILE A 108 -17.17 13.23 -7.92
C ILE A 108 -17.26 11.75 -8.35
N TYR A 109 -17.80 11.50 -9.54
CA TYR A 109 -17.97 10.15 -10.06
C TYR A 109 -16.61 9.43 -10.20
N LEU A 110 -15.63 10.09 -10.82
CA LEU A 110 -14.30 9.52 -11.02
C LEU A 110 -13.58 9.26 -9.69
N GLU A 111 -13.74 10.13 -8.70
CA GLU A 111 -13.10 9.98 -7.39
C GLU A 111 -13.70 8.83 -6.59
N ASN A 112 -15.03 8.66 -6.62
CA ASN A 112 -15.69 7.50 -6.01
C ASN A 112 -15.25 6.18 -6.64
N GLU A 113 -15.17 6.12 -7.98
CA GLU A 113 -14.65 4.94 -8.69
C GLU A 113 -13.20 4.65 -8.31
N ARG A 114 -12.34 5.67 -8.25
CA ARG A 114 -10.94 5.55 -7.82
C ARG A 114 -10.86 4.96 -6.41
N ILE A 115 -11.56 5.56 -5.45
CA ILE A 115 -11.58 5.14 -4.04
C ILE A 115 -12.02 3.68 -3.94
N GLY A 116 -13.15 3.33 -4.53
CA GLY A 116 -13.70 1.96 -4.47
C GLY A 116 -12.73 0.93 -5.05
N TYR A 117 -12.15 1.22 -6.22
CA TYR A 117 -11.20 0.33 -6.86
C TYR A 117 -9.89 0.17 -6.08
N THR A 118 -9.29 1.28 -5.61
CA THR A 118 -8.07 1.20 -4.79
C THR A 118 -8.33 0.53 -3.45
N GLY A 119 -9.51 0.75 -2.85
CA GLY A 119 -9.92 0.12 -1.60
C GLY A 119 -10.01 -1.41 -1.71
N ASP A 120 -10.66 -1.94 -2.76
CA ASP A 120 -10.69 -3.38 -3.03
C ASP A 120 -9.27 -3.98 -3.18
N LYS A 121 -8.38 -3.26 -3.88
CA LYS A 121 -6.98 -3.66 -4.02
C LYS A 121 -6.23 -3.67 -2.69
N GLN A 122 -6.41 -2.65 -1.86
CA GLN A 122 -5.78 -2.59 -0.53
C GLN A 122 -6.30 -3.69 0.40
N LEU A 123 -7.60 -4.03 0.35
CA LEU A 123 -8.15 -5.16 1.10
C LEU A 123 -7.56 -6.50 0.65
N LYS A 124 -7.43 -6.72 -0.67
CA LYS A 124 -6.75 -7.91 -1.22
C LYS A 124 -5.29 -7.99 -0.80
N LEU A 125 -4.60 -6.85 -0.77
CA LEU A 125 -3.22 -6.77 -0.31
C LEU A 125 -3.10 -7.06 1.20
N LEU A 126 -4.00 -6.50 2.02
CA LEU A 126 -4.06 -6.75 3.46
C LEU A 126 -4.29 -8.23 3.76
N ASN A 127 -5.26 -8.85 3.09
CA ASN A 127 -5.53 -10.28 3.27
C ASN A 127 -4.32 -11.12 2.84
N LYS A 128 -3.65 -10.75 1.74
CA LYS A 128 -2.45 -11.48 1.32
C LYS A 128 -1.31 -11.39 2.32
N MET A 129 -1.13 -10.24 2.99
CA MET A 129 -0.14 -10.09 4.05
C MET A 129 -0.50 -10.89 5.30
N ARG A 130 -1.79 -10.99 5.64
CA ARG A 130 -2.28 -11.84 6.74
C ARG A 130 -2.04 -13.33 6.48
N GLU A 131 -2.29 -13.79 5.25
CA GLU A 131 -1.96 -15.18 4.87
C GLU A 131 -0.46 -15.47 5.12
N TYR A 132 0.43 -14.57 4.70
CA TYR A 132 1.87 -14.73 4.96
C TYR A 132 2.24 -14.69 6.44
N HIS A 133 1.52 -13.90 7.23
CA HIS A 133 1.69 -13.86 8.68
C HIS A 133 1.31 -15.21 9.28
N ASP A 134 0.13 -15.74 8.96
CA ASP A 134 -0.40 -16.98 9.55
C ASP A 134 0.39 -18.23 9.11
N GLU A 135 0.89 -18.27 7.87
CA GLU A 135 1.84 -19.29 7.39
C GLU A 135 3.12 -19.34 8.24
N SER A 136 3.55 -18.20 8.77
CA SER A 136 4.79 -18.11 9.58
C SER A 136 4.64 -18.71 10.98
N PHE A 137 3.40 -18.90 11.47
CA PHE A 137 3.09 -19.56 12.76
C PHE A 137 2.63 -21.01 12.61
N SER A 138 2.55 -21.52 11.38
CA SER A 138 2.08 -22.89 11.09
C SER A 138 3.22 -23.88 10.87
N VAL A 139 4.47 -23.43 11.04
CA VAL A 139 5.70 -24.22 10.91
C VAL A 139 6.43 -24.21 12.25
N ASP A 140 5.81 -24.79 13.26
CA ASP A 140 6.42 -25.18 14.54
C ASP A 140 5.95 -26.59 14.92
#